data_AF-A0A286IUL1-F1
#
_entry.id   AF-A0A286IUL1-F1
#
_cell.length_a   1.000
_cell.length_b   1.000
_cell.length_c   1.000
_cell.angle_alpha   90.00
_cell.angle_beta   90.00
_cell.angle_gamma   90.00
#
_symmetry.space_group_name_H-M   'P 1'
#
loop_
_entity.id
_entity.type
_entity.pdbx_description
1 polymer ?
#
loop_
_entity_poly.entity_id
_entity_poly.type
_entity_poly.pdbx_seq_one_letter_code
_entity_poly.pdbx_strand_id
1 'polypeptide(L)'
;MEQFYSITFFLLASYSVVANDSIQTLGTWMSSNKKTPWYYLALFASLGLVFTIAYSWFTYNGDISYGRLAKIPFVQVEWYHGIAPLILIVLTRIGIPVSTSFLILATFITMDVFKEMVLKTILGYGVAAITAYIFWIVISKVLDEKGSVRDKNKDKWRKLQWVSTGFLWWSWLTHDVANIAVFLPREISFNMLLFILVFFTAIIFLIFREGGGKIQKIVLSKTNTKYVRSATIIDFVYAFILFFFKELNSVPMSTTWVFIGLLSGREMAITTLSKHRKMKKLFPIITQDFGKLVLGMTVSILIALAVNYIAGNLK
;
A
#
# COMPACT_ATOMS: atom_id res chain seq x y z
N MET A 1 22.59 17.56 -14.09
CA MET A 1 22.35 16.10 -13.99
C MET A 1 21.50 15.73 -12.76
N GLU A 2 21.60 16.47 -11.66
CA GLU A 2 20.91 16.20 -10.39
C GLU A 2 19.37 16.25 -10.49
N GLN A 3 18.84 17.28 -11.14
CA GLN A 3 17.40 17.39 -11.40
C GLN A 3 16.90 16.29 -12.34
N PHE A 4 17.76 15.80 -13.25
CA PHE A 4 17.43 14.70 -14.15
C PHE A 4 17.29 13.38 -13.38
N TYR A 5 18.21 13.04 -12.47
CA TYR A 5 18.09 11.83 -11.64
C TYR A 5 16.88 11.89 -10.70
N SER A 6 16.68 13.04 -10.04
CA SER A 6 15.54 13.26 -9.14
C SER A 6 14.22 13.00 -9.85
N ILE A 7 13.98 13.66 -11.00
CA ILE A 7 12.76 13.49 -11.77
C ILE A 7 12.66 12.06 -12.33
N THR A 8 13.72 11.52 -12.93
CA THR A 8 13.69 10.18 -13.53
C THR A 8 13.34 9.10 -12.50
N PHE A 9 13.98 9.13 -11.33
CA PHE A 9 13.73 8.14 -10.28
C PHE A 9 12.41 8.39 -9.57
N PHE A 10 11.96 9.64 -9.45
CA PHE A 10 10.60 9.95 -9.06
C PHE A 10 9.57 9.30 -10.00
N LEU A 11 9.74 9.41 -11.32
CA LEU A 11 8.82 8.82 -12.30
C LEU A 11 8.84 7.28 -12.27
N LEU A 12 10.02 6.67 -12.10
CA LEU A 12 10.15 5.22 -11.93
C LEU A 12 9.53 4.72 -10.62
N ALA A 13 9.80 5.40 -9.51
CA ALA A 13 9.20 5.11 -8.21
C ALA A 13 7.67 5.26 -8.26
N SER A 14 7.18 6.32 -8.90
CA SER A 14 5.76 6.58 -9.12
C SER A 14 5.06 5.40 -9.79
N TYR A 15 5.59 4.93 -10.91
CA TYR A 15 5.00 3.78 -11.61
C TYR A 15 5.09 2.51 -10.77
N SER A 16 6.27 2.21 -10.22
CA SER A 16 6.52 0.94 -9.53
C SER A 16 5.80 0.80 -8.20
N VAL A 17 5.80 1.84 -7.36
CA VAL A 17 5.10 1.85 -6.06
C VAL A 17 3.59 1.79 -6.27
N VAL A 18 3.05 2.64 -7.15
CA VAL A 18 1.60 2.63 -7.42
C VAL A 18 1.20 1.28 -8.03
N ALA A 19 1.93 0.73 -8.98
CA ALA A 19 1.60 -0.57 -9.57
C ALA A 19 1.67 -1.73 -8.56
N ASN A 20 2.66 -1.74 -7.65
CA ASN A 20 2.83 -2.79 -6.65
C ASN A 20 1.76 -2.72 -5.56
N ASP A 21 1.51 -1.53 -5.02
CA ASP A 21 0.73 -1.36 -3.79
C ASP A 21 -0.75 -1.03 -4.06
N SER A 22 -1.08 -0.40 -5.21
CA SER A 22 -2.49 -0.11 -5.58
C SER A 22 -3.34 -1.38 -5.66
N ILE A 23 -2.72 -2.55 -5.76
CA ILE A 23 -3.44 -3.81 -5.82
C ILE A 23 -3.98 -4.22 -4.44
N GLN A 24 -3.34 -3.80 -3.35
CA GLN A 24 -3.84 -4.00 -1.98
C GLN A 24 -5.01 -3.07 -1.66
N THR A 25 -5.14 -1.95 -2.37
CA THR A 25 -6.13 -0.89 -2.08
C THR A 25 -7.27 -0.85 -3.09
N LEU A 26 -6.96 -0.92 -4.38
CA LEU A 26 -7.90 -0.83 -5.50
C LEU A 26 -8.18 -2.18 -6.14
N GLY A 27 -7.35 -3.22 -5.91
CA GLY A 27 -7.46 -4.50 -6.59
C GLY A 27 -8.76 -5.26 -6.28
N THR A 28 -9.17 -5.30 -5.01
CA THR A 28 -10.45 -5.92 -4.57
C THR A 28 -11.65 -5.20 -5.18
N TRP A 29 -11.62 -3.86 -5.18
CA TRP A 29 -12.64 -3.00 -5.76
C TRP A 29 -12.76 -3.15 -7.27
N MET A 30 -11.63 -3.13 -8.00
CA MET A 30 -11.58 -3.34 -9.44
C MET A 30 -12.16 -4.71 -9.82
N SER A 31 -11.85 -5.76 -9.05
CA SER A 31 -12.36 -7.12 -9.28
C SER A 31 -13.88 -7.25 -9.07
N SER A 32 -14.39 -6.60 -8.03
CA SER A 32 -15.80 -6.67 -7.65
C SER A 32 -16.69 -5.72 -8.47
N ASN A 33 -16.09 -4.71 -9.11
CA ASN A 33 -16.75 -3.75 -10.00
C ASN A 33 -16.40 -3.96 -11.48
N LYS A 34 -16.06 -5.19 -11.90
CA LYS A 34 -15.73 -5.55 -13.30
C LYS A 34 -16.78 -5.15 -14.35
N LYS A 35 -18.03 -4.96 -13.95
CA LYS A 35 -19.11 -4.51 -14.84
C LYS A 35 -19.05 -3.01 -15.13
N THR A 36 -18.39 -2.25 -14.26
CA THR A 36 -18.18 -0.81 -14.44
C THR A 36 -17.03 -0.60 -15.44
N PRO A 37 -17.20 0.26 -16.44
CA PRO A 37 -16.11 0.57 -17.37
C PRO A 37 -14.87 1.07 -16.64
N TRP A 38 -13.70 0.59 -17.07
CA TRP A 38 -12.42 0.83 -16.38
C TRP A 38 -12.10 2.32 -16.22
N TYR A 39 -12.52 3.18 -17.16
CA TYR A 39 -12.24 4.62 -17.11
C TYR A 39 -13.03 5.34 -16.01
N TYR A 40 -14.21 4.86 -15.61
CA TYR A 40 -14.92 5.41 -14.44
C TYR A 40 -14.21 5.03 -13.14
N LEU A 41 -13.67 3.82 -13.09
CA LEU A 41 -12.88 3.37 -11.94
C LEU A 41 -11.57 4.19 -11.83
N ALA A 42 -10.89 4.38 -12.96
CA ALA A 42 -9.69 5.20 -13.06
C ALA A 42 -9.96 6.66 -12.68
N LEU A 43 -11.08 7.24 -13.12
CA LEU A 43 -11.46 8.60 -12.79
C LEU A 43 -11.66 8.79 -11.28
N PHE A 44 -12.37 7.88 -10.63
CA PHE A 44 -12.57 7.93 -9.18
C PHE A 44 -11.24 7.84 -8.41
N ALA A 45 -10.38 6.88 -8.77
CA ALA A 45 -9.06 6.73 -8.15
C ALA A 45 -8.16 7.95 -8.41
N SER A 46 -8.22 8.53 -9.62
CA SER A 46 -7.45 9.71 -10.00
C SER A 46 -7.91 10.95 -9.25
N LEU A 47 -9.23 11.17 -9.12
CA LEU A 47 -9.77 12.29 -8.34
C LEU A 47 -9.33 12.19 -6.87
N GLY A 48 -9.46 11.01 -6.27
CA GLY A 48 -8.98 10.77 -4.91
C GLY A 48 -7.49 11.07 -4.76
N LEU A 49 -6.67 10.64 -5.72
CA LEU A 49 -5.24 10.93 -5.76
C LEU A 49 -4.95 12.43 -5.88
N VAL A 50 -5.62 13.13 -6.80
CA VAL A 50 -5.44 14.56 -7.04
C VAL A 50 -5.78 15.36 -5.80
N PHE A 51 -6.95 15.13 -5.20
CA PHE A 51 -7.35 15.83 -3.97
C PHE A 51 -6.37 15.55 -2.82
N THR A 52 -5.94 14.30 -2.66
CA THR A 52 -5.03 13.91 -1.58
C THR A 52 -3.69 14.62 -1.73
N ILE A 53 -3.10 14.61 -2.91
CA ILE A 53 -1.78 15.22 -3.15
C ILE A 53 -1.86 16.75 -3.10
N ALA A 54 -2.89 17.35 -3.71
CA ALA A 54 -3.07 18.80 -3.67
C ALA A 54 -3.30 19.30 -2.24
N TYR A 55 -4.07 18.58 -1.43
CA TYR A 55 -4.27 18.90 -0.02
C TYR A 55 -2.95 18.83 0.76
N SER A 56 -2.14 17.80 0.51
CA SER A 56 -0.80 17.65 1.10
C SER A 56 0.05 18.88 0.79
N TRP A 57 0.19 19.20 -0.50
CA TRP A 57 0.99 20.32 -0.98
C TRP A 57 0.55 21.65 -0.35
N PHE A 58 -0.76 21.88 -0.25
CA PHE A 58 -1.31 23.09 0.35
C PHE A 58 -1.08 23.17 1.87
N THR A 59 -1.26 22.06 2.59
CA THR A 59 -1.20 22.04 4.06
C THR A 59 0.22 21.95 4.60
N TYR A 60 1.14 21.34 3.84
CA TYR A 60 2.52 21.09 4.23
C TYR A 60 3.53 21.95 3.45
N ASN A 61 3.15 23.19 3.12
CA ASN A 61 4.03 24.21 2.50
C ASN A 61 4.78 23.72 1.26
N GLY A 62 4.10 22.98 0.39
CA GLY A 62 4.67 22.45 -0.83
C GLY A 62 5.12 20.98 -0.75
N ASP A 63 5.00 20.31 0.39
CA ASP A 63 5.31 18.88 0.53
C ASP A 63 4.12 17.99 0.16
N ILE A 64 4.36 16.98 -0.68
CA ILE A 64 3.35 15.99 -1.09
C ILE A 64 3.38 14.73 -0.21
N SER A 65 4.32 14.61 0.73
CA SER A 65 4.57 13.41 1.53
C SER A 65 3.69 13.27 2.79
N TYR A 66 2.74 14.17 3.05
CA TYR A 66 1.89 14.15 4.25
C TYR A 66 2.70 14.17 5.57
N GLY A 67 3.83 14.87 5.56
CA GLY A 67 4.75 14.96 6.68
C GLY A 67 5.43 13.64 7.06
N ARG A 68 5.28 12.57 6.25
CA ARG A 68 5.90 11.27 6.53
C ARG A 68 7.42 11.30 6.38
N LEU A 69 7.93 12.28 5.64
CA LEU A 69 9.37 12.48 5.45
C LEU A 69 9.95 13.53 6.41
N ALA A 70 9.22 13.93 7.46
CA ALA A 70 9.69 14.93 8.43
C ALA A 70 11.00 14.54 9.14
N LYS A 71 11.20 13.23 9.40
CA LYS A 71 12.45 12.69 9.97
C LYS A 71 13.47 12.25 8.90
N ILE A 72 13.16 12.45 7.62
CA ILE A 72 13.97 11.98 6.49
C ILE A 72 14.42 13.20 5.69
N PRO A 73 15.62 13.75 6.00
CA PRO A 73 16.11 14.94 5.32
C PRO A 73 16.23 14.66 3.82
N PHE A 74 15.98 15.69 3.02
CA PHE A 74 16.25 15.58 1.60
C PHE A 74 17.75 15.45 1.39
N VAL A 75 18.14 14.42 0.62
CA VAL A 75 19.52 14.22 0.17
C VAL A 75 19.53 14.31 -1.35
N GLN A 76 20.66 14.75 -1.90
CA GLN A 76 20.84 14.83 -3.34
C GLN A 76 20.68 13.44 -3.98
N VAL A 77 19.82 13.37 -4.99
CA VAL A 77 19.54 12.11 -5.69
C VAL A 77 20.64 11.81 -6.70
N GLU A 78 21.46 10.84 -6.33
CA GLU A 78 22.49 10.23 -7.19
C GLU A 78 22.00 8.99 -7.93
N TRP A 79 22.73 8.58 -8.97
CA TRP A 79 22.39 7.46 -9.88
C TRP A 79 22.04 6.15 -9.15
N TYR A 80 22.68 5.86 -8.03
CA TYR A 80 22.49 4.62 -7.28
C TYR A 80 21.13 4.54 -6.59
N HIS A 81 20.46 5.67 -6.30
CA HIS A 81 19.11 5.66 -5.73
C HIS A 81 18.07 5.11 -6.71
N GLY A 82 18.37 5.11 -8.01
CA GLY A 82 17.52 4.51 -9.05
C GLY A 82 17.46 2.98 -9.02
N ILE A 83 18.43 2.32 -8.37
CA ILE A 83 18.51 0.85 -8.29
C ILE A 83 17.26 0.29 -7.59
N ALA A 84 16.82 0.90 -6.48
CA ALA A 84 15.68 0.42 -5.71
C ALA A 84 14.35 0.44 -6.51
N PRO A 85 13.94 1.57 -7.14
CA PRO A 85 12.78 1.59 -8.04
C PRO A 85 12.89 0.59 -9.22
N LEU A 86 14.07 0.43 -9.81
CA LEU A 86 14.28 -0.53 -10.90
C LEU A 86 14.07 -1.98 -10.45
N ILE A 87 14.64 -2.35 -9.31
CA ILE A 87 14.43 -3.68 -8.72
C ILE A 87 12.94 -3.89 -8.39
N LEU A 88 12.27 -2.86 -7.87
CA LEU A 88 10.82 -2.94 -7.60
C LEU A 88 10.02 -3.24 -8.87
N ILE A 89 10.35 -2.64 -10.01
CA ILE A 89 9.70 -2.96 -11.29
C ILE A 89 9.88 -4.44 -11.66
N VAL A 90 11.10 -4.97 -11.50
CA VAL A 90 11.40 -6.37 -11.81
C VAL A 90 10.58 -7.30 -10.90
N LEU A 91 10.60 -7.04 -9.59
CA LEU A 91 9.84 -7.79 -8.58
C LEU A 91 8.33 -7.76 -8.84
N THR A 92 7.82 -6.57 -9.21
CA THR A 92 6.42 -6.36 -9.58
C THR A 92 6.03 -7.20 -10.79
N ARG A 93 6.91 -7.29 -11.82
CA ARG A 93 6.65 -8.09 -13.04
C ARG A 93 6.64 -9.59 -12.79
N ILE A 94 7.44 -10.09 -11.85
CA ILE A 94 7.45 -11.50 -11.46
C ILE A 94 6.41 -11.84 -10.39
N GLY A 95 5.75 -10.82 -9.81
CA GLY A 95 4.66 -10.97 -8.87
C GLY A 95 5.11 -11.30 -7.44
N ILE A 96 6.33 -10.91 -7.05
CA ILE A 96 6.78 -11.05 -5.67
C ILE A 96 6.35 -9.80 -4.89
N PRO A 97 5.47 -9.92 -3.89
CA PRO A 97 5.09 -8.77 -3.06
C PRO A 97 6.28 -8.37 -2.19
N VAL A 98 6.72 -7.13 -2.32
CA VAL A 98 7.83 -6.56 -1.56
C VAL A 98 7.37 -5.27 -0.89
N SER A 99 7.94 -4.98 0.28
CA SER A 99 7.67 -3.73 0.96
C SER A 99 8.39 -2.59 0.25
N THR A 100 7.63 -1.80 -0.49
CA THR A 100 8.09 -0.59 -1.18
C THR A 100 8.80 0.37 -0.23
N SER A 101 8.25 0.59 0.97
CA SER A 101 8.83 1.47 1.98
C SER A 101 10.23 1.01 2.42
N PHE A 102 10.46 -0.28 2.70
CA PHE A 102 11.79 -0.78 3.06
C PHE A 102 12.75 -0.78 1.88
N LEU A 103 12.30 -1.07 0.66
CA LEU A 103 13.19 -1.11 -0.50
C LEU A 103 13.67 0.28 -0.89
N ILE A 104 12.76 1.27 -0.86
CA ILE A 104 13.07 2.63 -1.29
C ILE A 104 13.58 3.47 -0.13
N LEU A 105 12.85 3.61 0.98
CA LEU A 105 13.24 4.56 2.02
C LEU A 105 14.52 4.15 2.75
N ALA A 106 14.86 2.85 2.82
CA ALA A 106 16.07 2.42 3.49
C ALA A 106 17.37 2.96 2.84
N THR A 107 17.34 3.44 1.60
CA THR A 107 18.49 4.11 0.96
C THR A 107 18.61 5.60 1.34
N PHE A 108 17.59 6.17 1.99
CA PHE A 108 17.51 7.60 2.31
C PHE A 108 17.54 7.89 3.82
N ILE A 109 17.33 6.89 4.67
CA ILE A 109 17.16 7.07 6.12
C ILE A 109 18.39 6.70 6.92
N THR A 110 18.54 7.35 8.08
CA THR A 110 19.55 6.98 9.08
C THR A 110 19.19 5.67 9.79
N MET A 111 20.17 5.04 10.44
CA MET A 111 19.94 3.80 11.18
C MET A 111 18.91 3.94 12.31
N ASP A 112 18.78 5.12 12.91
CA ASP A 112 17.80 5.34 13.99
C ASP A 112 16.37 5.41 13.45
N VAL A 113 16.15 6.17 12.36
CA VAL A 113 14.84 6.22 11.69
C VAL A 113 14.49 4.85 11.10
N PHE A 114 15.49 4.12 10.59
CA PHE A 114 15.31 2.75 10.11
C PHE A 114 14.80 1.82 11.22
N LYS A 115 15.43 1.82 12.41
CA LYS A 115 14.98 1.00 13.56
C LYS A 115 13.56 1.36 13.98
N GLU A 116 13.21 2.65 14.03
CA GLU A 116 11.85 3.10 14.32
C GLU A 116 10.85 2.58 13.28
N MET A 117 11.18 2.66 11.99
CA MET A 117 10.35 2.16 10.89
C MET A 117 10.14 0.64 10.96
N VAL A 118 11.20 -0.12 11.28
CA VAL A 118 11.12 -1.58 11.51
C VAL A 118 10.18 -1.89 12.68
N LEU A 119 10.38 -1.23 13.82
CA LEU A 119 9.56 -1.45 15.01
C LEU A 119 8.09 -1.10 14.74
N LYS A 120 7.82 0.07 14.15
CA LYS A 120 6.46 0.50 13.79
C LYS A 120 5.80 -0.48 12.84
N THR A 121 6.54 -1.07 11.90
CA THR A 121 6.01 -2.05 10.96
C THR A 121 5.63 -3.38 11.64
N ILE A 122 6.48 -3.90 12.52
CA ILE A 122 6.20 -5.14 13.26
C ILE A 122 5.01 -4.94 14.21
N LEU A 123 4.97 -3.80 14.92
CA LEU A 123 3.82 -3.43 15.74
C LEU A 123 2.55 -3.26 14.89
N GLY A 124 2.67 -2.66 13.70
CA GLY A 124 1.60 -2.53 12.72
C GLY A 124 0.97 -3.86 12.36
N TYR A 125 1.79 -4.88 12.07
CA TYR A 125 1.31 -6.24 11.83
C TYR A 125 0.55 -6.81 13.04
N GLY A 126 1.13 -6.71 14.24
CA GLY A 126 0.53 -7.26 15.46
C GLY A 126 -0.81 -6.59 15.81
N VAL A 127 -0.85 -5.26 15.81
CA VAL A 127 -2.06 -4.47 16.05
C VAL A 127 -3.12 -4.78 15.01
N ALA A 128 -2.76 -4.86 13.73
CA ALA A 128 -3.70 -5.21 12.68
C ALA A 128 -4.27 -6.62 12.85
N ALA A 129 -3.44 -7.60 13.18
CA ALA A 129 -3.86 -8.99 13.39
C ALA A 129 -4.81 -9.11 14.60
N ILE A 130 -4.49 -8.48 15.72
CA ILE A 130 -5.34 -8.50 16.92
C ILE A 130 -6.66 -7.76 16.66
N THR A 131 -6.59 -6.57 16.09
CA THR A 131 -7.78 -5.75 15.77
C THR A 131 -8.71 -6.50 14.82
N ALA A 132 -8.16 -7.07 13.74
CA ALA A 132 -8.94 -7.87 12.81
C ALA A 132 -9.50 -9.13 13.48
N TYR A 133 -8.73 -9.84 14.31
CA TYR A 133 -9.23 -11.02 15.02
C TYR A 133 -10.46 -10.70 15.88
N ILE A 134 -10.38 -9.67 16.72
CA ILE A 134 -11.47 -9.22 17.59
C ILE A 134 -12.66 -8.76 16.76
N PHE A 135 -12.42 -7.90 15.78
CA PHE A 135 -13.46 -7.36 14.91
C PHE A 135 -14.21 -8.48 14.18
N TRP A 136 -13.49 -9.46 13.62
CA TRP A 136 -14.13 -10.56 12.88
C TRP A 136 -14.87 -11.55 13.77
N ILE A 137 -14.47 -11.73 15.03
CA ILE A 137 -15.27 -12.49 15.99
C ILE A 137 -16.63 -11.82 16.24
N VAL A 138 -16.62 -10.50 16.41
CA VAL A 138 -17.84 -9.72 16.66
C VAL A 138 -18.72 -9.70 15.41
N ILE A 139 -18.16 -9.35 14.25
CA ILE A 139 -18.94 -9.19 13.01
C ILE A 139 -19.57 -10.52 12.58
N SER A 140 -18.87 -11.65 12.77
CA SER A 140 -19.38 -12.97 12.37
C SER A 140 -20.59 -13.41 13.19
N LYS A 141 -20.84 -12.81 14.37
CA LYS A 141 -22.08 -13.04 15.15
C LYS A 141 -23.28 -12.28 14.58
N VAL A 142 -23.05 -11.18 13.88
CA VAL A 142 -24.09 -10.29 13.34
C VAL A 142 -24.32 -10.53 11.85
N LEU A 143 -23.29 -10.98 11.14
CA LEU A 143 -23.21 -10.96 9.69
C LEU A 143 -22.47 -12.22 9.18
N ASP A 144 -23.20 -13.12 8.51
CA ASP A 144 -22.56 -14.27 7.83
C ASP A 144 -21.95 -13.83 6.49
N GLU A 145 -20.63 -13.61 6.47
CA GLU A 145 -19.91 -13.12 5.28
C GLU A 145 -19.89 -14.10 4.11
N LYS A 146 -20.19 -15.38 4.38
CA LYS A 146 -20.22 -16.44 3.35
C LYS A 146 -21.58 -16.52 2.67
N GLY A 147 -22.63 -16.01 3.30
CA GLY A 147 -23.97 -15.94 2.72
C GLY A 147 -24.04 -14.97 1.54
N SER A 148 -24.75 -15.36 0.49
CA SER A 148 -25.05 -14.45 -0.62
C SER A 148 -25.83 -13.24 -0.12
N VAL A 149 -25.43 -12.04 -0.52
CA VAL A 149 -26.18 -10.83 -0.23
C VAL A 149 -27.51 -10.92 -0.99
N ARG A 150 -28.64 -10.82 -0.27
CA ARG A 150 -29.98 -10.72 -0.88
C ARG A 150 -29.97 -9.63 -1.96
N ASP A 151 -30.55 -9.90 -3.12
CA ASP A 151 -30.48 -9.02 -4.30
C ASP A 151 -30.81 -7.56 -3.99
N LYS A 152 -31.84 -7.33 -3.16
CA LYS A 152 -32.27 -5.99 -2.70
C LYS A 152 -31.20 -5.14 -2.00
N ASN A 153 -30.16 -5.76 -1.43
CA ASN A 153 -29.10 -5.06 -0.71
C ASN A 153 -27.82 -4.87 -1.54
N LYS A 154 -27.74 -5.48 -2.74
CA LYS A 154 -26.50 -5.46 -3.56
C LYS A 154 -26.07 -4.05 -3.94
N ASP A 155 -27.01 -3.16 -4.28
CA ASP A 155 -26.66 -1.79 -4.66
C ASP A 155 -26.21 -0.93 -3.47
N LYS A 156 -26.76 -1.16 -2.27
CA LYS A 156 -26.25 -0.51 -1.04
C LYS A 156 -24.81 -0.92 -0.75
N TRP A 157 -24.52 -2.22 -0.85
CA TRP A 157 -23.16 -2.72 -0.65
C TRP A 157 -22.17 -2.23 -1.70
N ARG A 158 -22.61 -2.07 -2.96
CA ARG A 158 -21.79 -1.42 -4.00
C ARG A 158 -21.45 0.02 -3.61
N LYS A 159 -22.44 0.84 -3.24
CA LYS A 159 -22.17 2.23 -2.80
C LYS A 159 -21.22 2.29 -1.61
N LEU A 160 -21.44 1.46 -0.59
CA LEU A 160 -20.55 1.36 0.57
C LEU A 160 -19.14 0.94 0.20
N GLN A 161 -18.99 0.06 -0.78
CA GLN A 161 -17.68 -0.36 -1.27
C GLN A 161 -16.91 0.82 -1.85
N TRP A 162 -17.53 1.64 -2.69
CA TRP A 162 -16.86 2.80 -3.30
C TRP A 162 -16.37 3.79 -2.24
N VAL A 163 -17.18 4.03 -1.21
CA VAL A 163 -16.79 4.88 -0.07
C VAL A 163 -15.62 4.25 0.71
N SER A 164 -15.72 2.95 1.01
CA SER A 164 -14.71 2.20 1.75
C SER A 164 -13.37 2.16 1.01
N THR A 165 -13.40 1.88 -0.29
CA THR A 165 -12.24 1.90 -1.17
C THR A 165 -11.66 3.30 -1.30
N GLY A 166 -12.49 4.34 -1.41
CA GLY A 166 -12.03 5.74 -1.40
C GLY A 166 -11.29 6.09 -0.10
N PHE A 167 -11.81 5.66 1.04
CA PHE A 167 -11.17 5.87 2.35
C PHE A 167 -9.85 5.10 2.46
N LEU A 168 -9.81 3.84 1.98
CA LEU A 168 -8.58 3.06 1.93
C LEU A 168 -7.54 3.68 0.99
N TRP A 169 -7.98 4.14 -0.17
CA TRP A 169 -7.11 4.76 -1.16
C TRP A 169 -6.49 6.05 -0.64
N TRP A 170 -7.29 6.93 -0.04
CA TRP A 170 -6.80 8.10 0.67
C TRP A 170 -5.81 7.71 1.77
N SER A 171 -6.17 6.75 2.63
CA SER A 171 -5.32 6.32 3.74
C SER A 171 -3.95 5.83 3.23
N TRP A 172 -3.94 5.00 2.20
CA TRP A 172 -2.70 4.53 1.58
C TRP A 172 -1.86 5.67 0.99
N LEU A 173 -2.49 6.58 0.23
CA LEU A 173 -1.79 7.73 -0.36
C LEU A 173 -1.11 8.59 0.72
N THR A 174 -1.75 8.80 1.86
CA THR A 174 -1.15 9.57 2.97
C THR A 174 0.04 8.88 3.66
N HIS A 175 0.23 7.57 3.43
CA HIS A 175 1.37 6.81 3.95
C HIS A 175 2.47 6.65 2.90
N ASP A 176 2.14 6.12 1.73
CA ASP A 176 3.11 5.56 0.79
C ASP A 176 3.49 6.50 -0.36
N VAL A 177 2.80 7.64 -0.56
CA VAL A 177 3.30 8.69 -1.47
C VAL A 177 4.67 9.20 -1.01
N ALA A 178 4.98 9.09 0.28
CA ALA A 178 6.30 9.36 0.84
C ALA A 178 7.43 8.54 0.17
N ASN A 179 7.18 7.28 -0.18
CA ASN A 179 8.16 6.42 -0.87
C ASN A 179 8.52 6.96 -2.25
N ILE A 180 7.62 7.75 -2.86
CA ILE A 180 7.81 8.35 -4.18
C ILE A 180 8.40 9.76 -4.02
N ALA A 181 7.84 10.54 -3.09
CA ALA A 181 8.24 11.92 -2.82
C ALA A 181 9.65 12.06 -2.23
N VAL A 182 10.26 10.98 -1.75
CA VAL A 182 11.63 11.00 -1.22
C VAL A 182 12.66 11.44 -2.27
N PHE A 183 12.37 11.25 -3.56
CA PHE A 183 13.22 11.70 -4.68
C PHE A 183 13.07 13.18 -5.03
N LEU A 184 12.17 13.92 -4.38
CA LEU A 184 11.93 15.33 -4.64
C LEU A 184 12.31 16.19 -3.43
N PRO A 185 12.67 17.47 -3.66
CA PRO A 185 12.72 18.47 -2.60
C PRO A 185 11.40 18.52 -1.82
N ARG A 186 11.47 18.85 -0.52
CA ARG A 186 10.27 18.92 0.33
C ARG A 186 9.31 20.03 -0.10
N GLU A 187 9.83 21.12 -0.64
CA GLU A 187 9.01 22.20 -1.20
C GLU A 187 9.08 22.13 -2.72
N ILE A 188 7.98 21.75 -3.37
CA ILE A 188 7.88 21.76 -4.83
C ILE A 188 7.04 22.96 -5.30
N SER A 189 7.38 23.49 -6.48
CA SER A 189 6.59 24.58 -7.08
C SER A 189 5.23 24.09 -7.56
N PHE A 190 4.28 25.02 -7.74
CA PHE A 190 2.96 24.71 -8.31
C PHE A 190 3.04 24.06 -9.70
N ASN A 191 4.00 24.48 -10.54
CA ASN A 191 4.22 23.88 -11.86
C ASN A 191 4.66 22.41 -11.75
N MET A 192 5.53 22.10 -10.76
CA MET A 192 5.94 20.73 -10.49
C MET A 192 4.77 19.90 -9.94
N LEU A 193 3.94 20.48 -9.07
CA LEU A 193 2.71 19.84 -8.61
C LEU A 193 1.80 19.46 -9.79
N LEU A 194 1.51 20.39 -10.70
CA LEU A 194 0.68 20.11 -11.88
C LEU A 194 1.25 18.98 -12.73
N PHE A 195 2.56 18.99 -12.97
CA PHE A 195 3.24 17.90 -13.69
C PHE A 195 3.06 16.55 -12.99
N ILE A 196 3.25 16.49 -11.67
CA ILE A 196 3.06 15.28 -10.86
C ILE A 196 1.62 14.77 -10.93
N LEU A 197 0.64 15.67 -10.80
CA LEU A 197 -0.78 15.32 -10.83
C LEU A 197 -1.19 14.73 -12.19
N VAL A 198 -0.72 15.33 -13.29
CA VAL A 198 -0.95 14.81 -14.65
C VAL A 198 -0.29 13.44 -14.80
N PHE A 199 0.96 13.30 -14.36
CA PHE A 199 1.71 12.05 -14.49
C PHE A 199 1.09 10.90 -13.67
N PHE A 200 0.74 11.14 -12.41
CA PHE A 200 0.06 10.14 -11.59
C PHE A 200 -1.31 9.76 -12.14
N THR A 201 -2.08 10.73 -12.63
CA THR A 201 -3.36 10.45 -13.30
C THR A 201 -3.15 9.54 -14.51
N ALA A 202 -2.13 9.81 -15.34
CA ALA A 202 -1.79 8.95 -16.48
C ALA A 202 -1.44 7.52 -16.03
N ILE A 203 -0.64 7.35 -14.98
CA ILE A 203 -0.32 6.03 -14.41
C ILE A 203 -1.58 5.29 -13.96
N ILE A 204 -2.48 5.97 -13.23
CA ILE A 204 -3.73 5.35 -12.77
C ILE A 204 -4.56 4.87 -13.98
N PHE A 205 -4.72 5.70 -15.01
CA PHE A 205 -5.42 5.31 -16.23
C PHE A 205 -4.78 4.10 -16.91
N LEU A 206 -3.44 4.04 -16.97
CA LEU A 206 -2.71 2.89 -17.52
C LEU A 206 -2.98 1.61 -16.71
N ILE A 207 -2.86 1.66 -15.38
CA ILE A 207 -3.07 0.49 -14.50
C ILE A 207 -4.49 -0.07 -14.64
N PHE A 208 -5.50 0.81 -14.65
CA PHE A 208 -6.90 0.39 -14.83
C PHE A 208 -7.18 -0.16 -16.22
N ARG A 209 -6.55 0.40 -17.27
CA ARG A 209 -6.66 -0.10 -18.65
C ARG A 209 -6.08 -1.52 -18.78
N GLU A 210 -4.97 -1.81 -18.08
CA GLU A 210 -4.34 -3.12 -18.06
C GLU A 210 -5.03 -4.12 -17.09
N GLY A 211 -5.99 -3.65 -16.29
CA GLY A 211 -6.69 -4.47 -15.31
C GLY A 211 -5.80 -4.97 -14.17
N GLY A 212 -4.73 -4.24 -13.81
CA GLY A 212 -3.80 -4.58 -12.73
C GLY A 212 -2.82 -5.74 -13.02
N GLY A 213 -2.74 -6.20 -14.27
CA GLY A 213 -1.69 -7.11 -14.74
C GLY A 213 -1.56 -8.45 -14.00
N LYS A 214 -0.33 -8.97 -13.86
CA LYS A 214 -0.05 -10.27 -13.22
C LYS A 214 -0.34 -10.27 -11.72
N ILE A 215 -0.08 -9.17 -11.01
CA ILE A 215 -0.27 -9.11 -9.56
C ILE A 215 -1.76 -9.15 -9.20
N GLN A 216 -2.66 -8.62 -10.04
CA GLN A 216 -4.10 -8.77 -9.83
C GLN A 216 -4.55 -10.24 -9.73
N LYS A 217 -3.87 -11.17 -10.43
CA LYS A 217 -4.14 -12.62 -10.33
C LYS A 217 -3.81 -13.17 -8.93
N ILE A 218 -2.86 -12.56 -8.23
CA ILE A 218 -2.46 -12.96 -6.87
C ILE A 218 -3.53 -12.54 -5.86
N VAL A 219 -4.08 -11.33 -5.96
CA VAL A 219 -5.18 -10.90 -5.07
C VAL A 219 -6.44 -11.73 -5.31
N LEU A 220 -6.74 -12.05 -6.57
CA LEU A 220 -7.86 -12.91 -6.93
C LEU A 220 -7.75 -14.35 -6.42
N SER A 221 -6.53 -14.84 -6.14
CA SER A 221 -6.30 -16.20 -5.67
C SER A 221 -6.28 -16.31 -4.15
N LYS A 222 -6.07 -15.21 -3.43
CA LYS A 222 -5.75 -15.23 -2.00
C LYS A 222 -6.94 -15.12 -1.05
N THR A 223 -8.13 -14.66 -1.47
CA THR A 223 -9.27 -14.55 -0.55
C THR A 223 -10.61 -14.50 -1.28
N ASN A 224 -11.70 -14.73 -0.54
CA ASN A 224 -13.10 -14.62 -1.00
C ASN A 224 -13.51 -13.17 -1.35
N THR A 225 -12.57 -12.33 -1.79
CA THR A 225 -12.71 -10.91 -2.17
C THR A 225 -13.57 -10.70 -3.41
N LYS A 226 -14.01 -11.78 -4.06
CA LYS A 226 -15.06 -11.73 -5.10
C LYS A 226 -16.38 -11.18 -4.57
N TYR A 227 -16.65 -11.30 -3.27
CA TYR A 227 -17.88 -10.80 -2.68
C TYR A 227 -17.73 -9.33 -2.24
N VAL A 228 -18.52 -8.44 -2.87
CA VAL A 228 -18.57 -6.99 -2.61
C VAL A 228 -18.61 -6.65 -1.11
N ARG A 229 -19.44 -7.37 -0.34
CA ARG A 229 -19.60 -7.13 1.10
C ARG A 229 -18.32 -7.43 1.89
N SER A 230 -17.69 -8.57 1.64
CA SER A 230 -16.44 -8.94 2.35
C SER A 230 -15.32 -7.98 1.97
N ALA A 231 -15.20 -7.62 0.68
CA ALA A 231 -14.26 -6.59 0.23
C ALA A 231 -14.51 -5.24 0.92
N THR A 232 -15.76 -4.79 1.01
CA THR A 232 -16.12 -3.52 1.69
C THR A 232 -15.65 -3.48 3.14
N ILE A 233 -15.87 -4.56 3.90
CA ILE A 233 -15.49 -4.65 5.31
C ILE A 233 -13.97 -4.70 5.47
N ILE A 234 -13.28 -5.50 4.64
CA ILE A 234 -11.81 -5.57 4.62
C ILE A 234 -11.22 -4.19 4.34
N ASP A 235 -11.68 -3.52 3.28
CA ASP A 235 -11.18 -2.21 2.89
C ASP A 235 -11.38 -1.19 4.03
N PHE A 236 -12.54 -1.23 4.71
CA PHE A 236 -12.90 -0.27 5.75
C PHE A 236 -12.04 -0.45 7.01
N VAL A 237 -11.90 -1.69 7.48
CA VAL A 237 -11.08 -1.99 8.67
C VAL A 237 -9.61 -1.70 8.38
N TYR A 238 -9.14 -2.03 7.18
CA TYR A 238 -7.77 -1.74 6.79
C TYR A 238 -7.49 -0.23 6.73
N ALA A 239 -8.38 0.54 6.09
CA ALA A 239 -8.29 1.99 6.05
C ALA A 239 -8.26 2.61 7.45
N PHE A 240 -9.10 2.12 8.37
CA PHE A 240 -9.13 2.60 9.75
C PHE A 240 -7.83 2.32 10.51
N ILE A 241 -7.25 1.13 10.34
CA ILE A 241 -5.95 0.80 10.94
C ILE A 241 -4.85 1.71 10.39
N LEU A 242 -4.81 1.93 9.07
CA LEU A 242 -3.86 2.85 8.46
C LEU A 242 -4.05 4.27 8.99
N PHE A 243 -5.29 4.75 9.07
CA PHE A 243 -5.60 6.05 9.64
C PHE A 243 -5.09 6.19 11.08
N PHE A 244 -5.32 5.19 11.93
CA PHE A 244 -4.79 5.20 13.30
C PHE A 244 -3.26 5.37 13.35
N PHE A 245 -2.52 4.61 12.53
CA PHE A 245 -1.06 4.70 12.48
C PHE A 245 -0.53 6.00 11.83
N LYS A 246 -1.35 6.63 10.98
CA LYS A 246 -1.05 7.96 10.41
C LYS A 246 -1.02 9.01 11.52
N GLU A 247 -2.05 9.02 12.36
CA GLU A 247 -2.24 10.01 13.43
C GLU A 247 -1.29 9.79 14.61
N LEU A 248 -0.85 8.54 14.85
CA LEU A 248 0.01 8.22 15.99
C LEU A 248 1.40 8.87 15.90
N ASN A 249 2.06 8.79 14.75
CA ASN A 249 3.33 9.49 14.50
C ASN A 249 3.65 9.56 12.99
N SER A 250 4.59 10.42 12.61
CA SER A 250 5.04 10.65 11.23
C SER A 250 5.95 9.57 10.64
N VAL A 251 6.47 8.63 11.45
CA VAL A 251 7.43 7.62 10.97
C VAL A 251 6.77 6.75 9.89
N PRO A 252 7.40 6.55 8.73
CA PRO A 252 6.89 5.63 7.71
C PRO A 252 6.76 4.20 8.23
N MET A 253 5.90 3.41 7.60
CA MET A 253 5.72 2.00 7.91
C MET A 253 5.35 1.21 6.66
N SER A 254 5.56 -0.11 6.67
CA SER A 254 5.10 -0.96 5.58
C SER A 254 3.61 -1.24 5.69
N THR A 255 2.81 -0.66 4.80
CA THR A 255 1.37 -0.95 4.71
C THR A 255 1.13 -2.41 4.31
N THR A 256 2.01 -3.01 3.50
CA THR A 256 2.00 -4.45 3.18
C THR A 256 1.97 -5.35 4.43
N TRP A 257 2.77 -5.04 5.47
CA TRP A 257 2.76 -5.82 6.71
C TRP A 257 1.45 -5.68 7.48
N VAL A 258 0.91 -4.46 7.56
CA VAL A 258 -0.39 -4.19 8.19
C VAL A 258 -1.50 -4.98 7.49
N PHE A 259 -1.51 -5.00 6.15
CA PHE A 259 -2.48 -5.74 5.35
C PHE A 259 -2.43 -7.25 5.62
N ILE A 260 -1.25 -7.86 5.60
CA ILE A 260 -1.12 -9.31 5.88
C ILE A 260 -1.45 -9.61 7.35
N GLY A 261 -1.12 -8.72 8.28
CA GLY A 261 -1.55 -8.82 9.68
C GLY A 261 -3.07 -8.90 9.79
N LEU A 262 -3.78 -7.96 9.13
CA LEU A 262 -5.24 -7.94 9.06
C LEU A 262 -5.80 -9.25 8.46
N LEU A 263 -5.26 -9.73 7.33
CA LEU A 263 -5.71 -10.98 6.73
C LEU A 263 -5.47 -12.19 7.65
N SER A 264 -4.33 -12.22 8.33
CA SER A 264 -3.98 -13.29 9.29
C SER A 264 -4.96 -13.30 10.46
N GLY A 265 -5.22 -12.14 11.07
CA GLY A 265 -6.21 -11.97 12.14
C GLY A 265 -7.61 -12.42 11.74
N ARG A 266 -8.05 -11.98 10.55
CA ARG A 266 -9.34 -12.37 9.97
C ARG A 266 -9.46 -13.89 9.77
N GLU A 267 -8.47 -14.54 9.15
CA GLU A 267 -8.55 -15.99 8.92
C GLU A 267 -8.49 -16.80 10.23
N MET A 268 -7.76 -16.31 11.24
CA MET A 268 -7.78 -16.89 12.60
C MET A 268 -9.17 -16.78 13.24
N ALA A 269 -9.83 -15.63 13.13
CA ALA A 269 -11.18 -15.44 13.66
C ALA A 269 -12.20 -16.36 12.96
N ILE A 270 -12.18 -16.41 11.62
CA ILE A 270 -13.05 -17.27 10.83
C ILE A 270 -12.83 -18.75 11.16
N THR A 271 -11.58 -19.15 11.41
CA THR A 271 -11.25 -20.54 11.75
C THR A 271 -11.66 -20.88 13.18
N THR A 272 -11.51 -19.95 14.13
CA THR A 272 -11.96 -20.11 15.52
C THR A 272 -13.47 -20.34 15.59
N LEU A 273 -14.25 -19.64 14.75
CA LEU A 273 -15.71 -19.76 14.71
C LEU A 273 -16.22 -20.93 13.84
N SER A 274 -15.35 -21.55 13.05
CA SER A 274 -15.74 -22.59 12.10
C SER A 274 -15.70 -23.98 12.75
N LYS A 275 -16.81 -24.72 12.68
CA LYS A 275 -16.86 -26.12 13.13
C LYS A 275 -16.00 -27.07 12.28
N HIS A 276 -15.58 -26.67 11.07
CA HIS A 276 -14.94 -27.55 10.08
C HIS A 276 -13.50 -27.18 9.76
N ARG A 277 -13.05 -25.97 10.13
CA ARG A 277 -11.65 -25.56 9.93
C ARG A 277 -10.88 -25.80 11.22
N LYS A 278 -9.68 -26.37 11.11
CA LYS A 278 -8.80 -26.64 12.25
C LYS A 278 -7.65 -25.63 12.26
N MET A 279 -7.39 -25.01 13.41
CA MET A 279 -6.26 -24.07 13.58
C MET A 279 -4.91 -24.69 13.16
N LYS A 280 -4.71 -25.99 13.41
CA LYS A 280 -3.52 -26.74 12.98
C LYS A 280 -3.26 -26.71 11.46
N LYS A 281 -4.31 -26.55 10.64
CA LYS A 281 -4.18 -26.40 9.18
C LYS A 281 -3.94 -24.95 8.74
N LEU A 282 -4.42 -23.98 9.52
CA LEU A 282 -4.26 -22.56 9.22
C LEU A 282 -2.87 -22.04 9.62
N PHE A 283 -2.35 -22.48 10.75
CA PHE A 283 -1.07 -22.00 11.29
C PHE A 283 0.08 -22.10 10.27
N PRO A 284 0.30 -23.23 9.56
CA PRO A 284 1.33 -23.31 8.52
C PRO A 284 1.15 -22.27 7.40
N ILE A 285 -0.08 -21.95 7.01
CA ILE A 285 -0.37 -20.97 5.95
C ILE A 285 -0.01 -19.57 6.42
N ILE A 286 -0.41 -19.18 7.63
CA ILE A 286 -0.07 -17.89 8.22
C ILE A 286 1.44 -17.76 8.39
N THR A 287 2.12 -18.79 8.90
CA THR A 287 3.57 -18.78 9.06
C THR A 287 4.30 -18.71 7.72
N GLN A 288 3.77 -19.33 6.66
CA GLN A 288 4.34 -19.22 5.32
C GLN A 288 4.18 -17.82 4.74
N ASP A 289 3.01 -17.20 4.89
CA ASP A 289 2.78 -15.83 4.41
C ASP A 289 3.61 -14.81 5.23
N PHE A 290 3.73 -14.99 6.55
CA PHE A 290 4.64 -14.20 7.39
C PHE A 290 6.12 -14.42 7.01
N GLY A 291 6.54 -15.66 6.77
CA GLY A 291 7.91 -15.97 6.35
C GLY A 291 8.28 -15.32 5.02
N LYS A 292 7.34 -15.25 4.06
CA LYS A 292 7.52 -14.51 2.80
C LYS A 292 7.69 -13.00 3.03
N LEU A 293 6.96 -12.41 3.98
CA LEU A 293 7.13 -11.01 4.34
C LEU A 293 8.50 -10.73 4.95
N VAL A 294 8.93 -11.56 5.91
CA VAL A 294 10.26 -11.44 6.52
C VAL A 294 11.33 -11.57 5.46
N LEU A 295 11.25 -12.57 4.58
CA LEU A 295 12.18 -12.74 3.47
C LEU A 295 12.21 -11.51 2.55
N GLY A 296 11.04 -11.01 2.13
CA GLY A 296 10.93 -9.84 1.27
C GLY A 296 11.52 -8.58 1.91
N MET A 297 11.30 -8.39 3.22
CA MET A 297 11.91 -7.31 4.00
C MET A 297 13.43 -7.49 4.07
N THR A 298 13.93 -8.67 4.43
CA THR A 298 15.37 -8.95 4.49
C THR A 298 16.05 -8.67 3.16
N VAL A 299 15.48 -9.14 2.04
CA VAL A 299 16.00 -8.87 0.69
C VAL A 299 16.00 -7.36 0.40
N SER A 300 14.93 -6.64 0.75
CA SER A 300 14.84 -5.18 0.57
C SER A 300 15.94 -4.45 1.35
N ILE A 301 16.19 -4.88 2.59
CA ILE A 301 17.22 -4.31 3.46
C ILE A 301 18.61 -4.61 2.90
N LEU A 302 18.89 -5.84 2.48
CA LEU A 302 20.18 -6.21 1.90
C LEU A 302 20.47 -5.40 0.64
N ILE A 303 19.46 -5.19 -0.21
CA ILE A 303 19.58 -4.33 -1.40
C ILE A 303 19.90 -2.90 -0.98
N ALA A 304 19.15 -2.34 -0.03
CA ALA A 304 19.36 -0.96 0.43
C ALA A 304 20.75 -0.77 1.06
N LEU A 305 21.21 -1.74 1.86
CA LEU A 305 22.57 -1.74 2.44
C LEU A 305 23.64 -1.83 1.35
N ALA A 306 23.44 -2.67 0.32
CA ALA A 306 24.35 -2.75 -0.82
C ALA A 306 24.42 -1.42 -1.58
N VAL A 307 23.27 -0.76 -1.81
CA VAL A 307 23.21 0.56 -2.44
C VAL A 307 23.95 1.60 -1.59
N ASN A 308 23.72 1.62 -0.28
CA ASN A 308 24.41 2.55 0.64
C ASN A 308 25.92 2.27 0.73
N TYR A 309 26.34 1.00 0.67
CA TYR A 309 27.76 0.63 0.63
C TYR A 309 28.44 1.12 -0.66
N ILE A 310 27.78 0.94 -1.81
CA ILE A 310 28.26 1.48 -3.09
C ILE A 310 28.36 3.01 -3.02
N ALA A 311 27.35 3.68 -2.47
CA ALA A 311 27.36 5.13 -2.28
C ALA A 311 28.50 5.61 -1.38
N GLY A 312 28.80 4.87 -0.30
CA GLY A 312 29.87 5.17 0.63
C GLY A 312 31.28 5.03 0.04
N ASN A 313 31.47 4.08 -0.89
CA ASN A 313 32.75 3.87 -1.59
C ASN A 313 32.99 4.82 -2.78
N LEU A 314 31.97 5.60 -3.17
CA LEU A 314 32.05 6.57 -4.27
C LEU A 314 32.25 8.02 -3.77
N LYS A 315 32.22 8.23 -2.46
CA LYS A 315 32.57 9.49 -1.78
C LYS A 315 34.03 9.46 -1.33
#